data_AF-A0A2V7D888-F1
#
_entry.id   AF-A0A2V7D888-F1
#
_cell.length_a   1.000
_cell.length_b   1.000
_cell.length_c   1.000
_cell.angle_alpha   90.00
_cell.angle_beta   90.00
_cell.angle_gamma   90.00
#
_symmetry.space_group_name_H-M   'P 1'
#
loop_
_entity.id
_entity.type
_entity.pdbx_description
1 polymer ?
#
loop_
_entity_poly.entity_id
_entity_poly.type
_entity_poly.pdbx_seq_one_letter_code
_entity_poly.pdbx_strand_id
1 'polypeptide(L)'
;MKIRLDRPDRAAAGDIFQKYLTHDLPIAAAETRRHGGIDAAVDTMIASALNAMFERDETNQFLEVSYANGEKEVLHFGDFVSGAMIESVVRRAKKLALKRCIGGGEKGLIIDDLVAAVREEFKENEDLPNTSNPDDWAAVKSLVGHTRHPQRSVETVINTGQYL
;
A
#
# COMPACT_ATOMS: atom_id res chain seq x y z
N MET A 1 29.20 12.01 4.27
CA MET A 1 28.32 11.54 3.18
C MET A 1 26.94 11.30 3.77
N LYS A 2 25.89 11.94 3.24
CA LYS A 2 24.50 11.73 3.67
C LYS A 2 23.79 10.96 2.55
N ILE A 3 23.25 9.78 2.86
CA ILE A 3 22.46 8.97 1.92
C ILE A 3 20.99 9.20 2.28
N ARG A 4 20.16 9.56 1.29
CA ARG A 4 18.72 9.69 1.46
C ARG A 4 18.04 8.42 0.95
N LEU A 5 17.10 7.90 1.73
CA LEU A 5 16.28 6.75 1.35
C LEU A 5 14.88 7.28 1.03
N ASP A 6 14.51 7.21 -0.24
CA ASP A 6 13.20 7.65 -0.72
C ASP A 6 12.18 6.51 -0.55
N ARG A 7 10.88 6.86 -0.54
CA ARG A 7 9.80 5.87 -0.48
C ARG A 7 9.80 5.00 -1.75
N PRO A 8 9.46 3.71 -1.65
CA PRO A 8 9.44 2.84 -2.81
C PRO A 8 8.35 3.28 -3.80
N ASP A 9 8.71 3.39 -5.07
CA ASP A 9 7.75 3.45 -6.16
C ASP A 9 7.12 2.06 -6.40
N ARG A 10 6.21 1.96 -7.38
CA ARG A 10 5.52 0.70 -7.69
C ARG A 10 6.48 -0.45 -8.04
N ALA A 11 7.60 -0.15 -8.71
CA ALA A 11 8.58 -1.18 -9.08
C ALA A 11 9.38 -1.64 -7.86
N ALA A 12 9.92 -0.68 -7.09
CA ALA A 12 10.65 -0.95 -5.86
C ALA A 12 9.76 -1.66 -4.80
N ALA A 13 8.46 -1.34 -4.76
CA ALA A 13 7.50 -2.04 -3.91
C ALA A 13 7.35 -3.51 -4.33
N GLY A 14 7.33 -3.80 -5.64
CA GLY A 14 7.35 -5.17 -6.17
C GLY A 14 8.58 -5.95 -5.71
N ASP A 15 9.77 -5.34 -5.81
CA ASP A 15 11.03 -5.93 -5.34
C ASP A 15 11.00 -6.21 -3.83
N ILE A 16 10.33 -5.35 -3.05
CA ILE A 16 10.15 -5.56 -1.61
C ILE A 16 9.18 -6.73 -1.37
N PHE A 17 8.05 -6.80 -2.08
CA PHE A 17 7.11 -7.91 -1.97
C PHE A 17 7.76 -9.27 -2.24
N GLN A 18 8.63 -9.37 -3.25
CA GLN A 18 9.37 -10.61 -3.57
C GLN A 18 10.23 -11.11 -2.41
N LYS A 19 10.71 -10.22 -1.53
CA LYS A 19 11.48 -10.62 -0.33
C LYS A 19 10.61 -11.29 0.73
N TYR A 20 9.31 -11.03 0.73
CA TYR A 20 8.37 -11.51 1.75
C TYR A 20 7.42 -12.60 1.25
N LEU A 21 7.16 -12.65 -0.06
CA LEU A 21 6.36 -13.66 -0.76
C LEU A 21 7.28 -14.64 -1.49
N THR A 22 7.88 -15.57 -0.74
CA THR A 22 8.82 -16.57 -1.27
C THR A 22 8.12 -17.85 -1.71
N HIS A 23 8.81 -18.67 -2.53
CA HIS A 23 8.30 -19.97 -3.03
C HIS A 23 8.06 -21.01 -1.92
N ASP A 24 8.66 -20.83 -0.74
CA ASP A 24 8.44 -21.70 0.42
C ASP A 24 7.10 -21.44 1.11
N LEU A 25 6.43 -20.32 0.78
CA LEU A 25 5.11 -20.05 1.33
C LEU A 25 4.07 -20.97 0.69
N PRO A 26 3.15 -21.53 1.49
CA PRO A 26 2.07 -22.31 0.95
C PRO A 26 1.14 -21.40 0.14
N ILE A 27 1.17 -21.55 -1.19
CA ILE A 27 0.21 -20.94 -2.11
C ILE A 27 -0.92 -21.94 -2.37
N ALA A 28 -2.15 -21.46 -2.49
CA ALA A 28 -3.29 -22.30 -2.76
C ALA A 28 -3.14 -23.07 -4.08
N ALA A 29 -3.56 -24.34 -4.09
CA ALA A 29 -3.41 -25.20 -5.26
C ALA A 29 -4.22 -24.68 -6.47
N ALA A 30 -5.37 -24.04 -6.22
CA ALA A 30 -6.14 -23.37 -7.25
C ALA A 30 -5.33 -22.25 -7.95
N GLU A 31 -4.62 -21.41 -7.20
CA GLU A 31 -3.80 -20.31 -7.75
C GLU A 31 -2.66 -20.85 -8.61
N THR A 32 -1.90 -21.82 -8.09
CA THR A 32 -0.80 -22.46 -8.83
C THR A 32 -1.29 -23.07 -10.15
N ARG A 33 -2.45 -23.75 -10.14
CA ARG A 33 -3.04 -24.32 -11.37
C ARG A 33 -3.51 -23.24 -12.33
N ARG A 34 -4.17 -22.20 -11.82
CA ARG A 34 -4.72 -21.10 -12.61
C ARG A 34 -3.63 -20.33 -13.35
N HIS A 35 -2.49 -20.13 -12.71
CA HIS A 35 -1.40 -19.29 -13.23
C HIS A 35 -0.26 -20.09 -13.86
N GLY A 36 -0.34 -21.42 -13.90
CA GLY A 36 0.62 -22.27 -14.62
C GLY A 36 1.92 -22.57 -13.86
N GLY A 37 1.92 -22.42 -12.54
CA GLY A 37 3.08 -22.66 -11.68
C GLY A 37 3.11 -21.76 -10.46
N ILE A 38 3.97 -22.08 -9.49
CA ILE A 38 4.10 -21.31 -8.25
C ILE A 38 4.68 -19.92 -8.53
N ASP A 39 5.67 -19.82 -9.41
CA ASP A 39 6.34 -18.56 -9.75
C ASP A 39 5.35 -17.56 -10.38
N ALA A 40 4.61 -18.02 -11.40
CA ALA A 40 3.60 -17.19 -12.07
C ALA A 40 2.42 -16.83 -11.15
N ALA A 41 2.07 -17.70 -10.20
CA ALA A 41 1.07 -17.38 -9.18
C ALA A 41 1.56 -16.28 -8.24
N VAL A 42 2.79 -16.39 -7.72
CA VAL A 42 3.41 -15.38 -6.86
C VAL A 42 3.53 -14.03 -7.59
N ASP A 43 3.99 -14.02 -8.84
CA ASP A 43 4.09 -12.80 -9.65
C ASP A 43 2.71 -12.14 -9.83
N THR A 44 1.68 -12.95 -10.10
CA THR A 44 0.31 -12.44 -10.23
C THR A 44 -0.20 -11.89 -8.90
N MET A 45 0.05 -12.58 -7.80
CA MET A 45 -0.33 -12.14 -6.45
C MET A 45 0.31 -10.80 -6.08
N ILE A 46 1.60 -10.62 -6.39
CA ILE A 46 2.32 -9.36 -6.20
C ILE A 46 1.70 -8.27 -7.09
N ALA A 47 1.46 -8.55 -8.37
CA ALA A 47 0.84 -7.59 -9.28
C ALA A 47 -0.55 -7.14 -8.80
N SER A 48 -1.37 -8.07 -8.29
CA SER A 48 -2.68 -7.76 -7.71
C SER A 48 -2.58 -6.89 -6.45
N ALA A 49 -1.64 -7.19 -5.55
CA ALA A 49 -1.39 -6.37 -4.37
C ALA A 49 -0.90 -4.96 -4.74
N LEU A 50 0.04 -4.85 -5.70
CA LEU A 50 0.53 -3.56 -6.20
C LEU A 50 -0.57 -2.75 -6.89
N ASN A 51 -1.45 -3.39 -7.66
CA ASN A 51 -2.60 -2.71 -8.24
C ASN A 51 -3.48 -2.13 -7.13
N ALA A 52 -3.87 -2.96 -6.15
CA ALA A 52 -4.68 -2.50 -5.03
C ALA A 52 -4.03 -1.35 -4.23
N MET A 53 -2.69 -1.33 -4.10
CA MET A 53 -1.97 -0.29 -3.36
C MET A 53 -1.76 1.02 -4.14
N PHE A 54 -1.54 0.94 -5.45
CA PHE A 54 -1.13 2.09 -6.27
C PHE A 54 -2.21 2.59 -7.23
N GLU A 55 -3.39 1.95 -7.27
CA GLU A 55 -4.53 2.43 -8.03
C GLU A 55 -4.96 3.82 -7.54
N ARG A 56 -5.25 4.71 -8.49
CA ARG A 56 -5.60 6.11 -8.22
C ARG A 56 -7.08 6.33 -8.47
N ASP A 57 -7.90 5.70 -7.64
CA ASP A 57 -9.35 5.85 -7.62
C ASP A 57 -9.82 6.55 -6.33
N GLU A 58 -11.12 6.83 -6.25
CA GLU A 58 -11.73 7.46 -5.07
C GLU A 58 -11.56 6.61 -3.80
N THR A 59 -11.49 5.29 -3.92
CA THR A 59 -11.36 4.38 -2.77
C THR A 59 -9.96 4.37 -2.16
N ASN A 60 -8.96 4.80 -2.95
CA ASN A 60 -7.57 4.92 -2.53
C ASN A 60 -7.15 6.37 -2.23
N GLN A 61 -8.08 7.33 -2.27
CA GLN A 61 -7.81 8.69 -1.83
C GLN A 61 -7.57 8.68 -0.32
N PHE A 62 -6.46 9.30 0.09
CA PHE A 62 -6.03 9.29 1.48
C PHE A 62 -6.09 10.69 2.10
N LEU A 63 -5.58 11.69 1.39
CA LEU A 63 -5.53 13.07 1.89
C LEU A 63 -5.86 14.06 0.78
N GLU A 64 -6.70 15.04 1.10
CA GLU A 64 -6.84 16.26 0.33
C GLU A 64 -6.03 17.38 1.00
N VAL A 65 -5.13 17.98 0.24
CA VAL A 65 -4.26 19.07 0.68
C VAL A 65 -4.70 20.35 0.01
N SER A 66 -5.04 21.36 0.80
CA SER A 66 -5.33 22.72 0.33
C SER A 66 -4.14 23.63 0.58
N TYR A 67 -3.69 24.30 -0.48
CA TYR A 67 -2.58 25.25 -0.45
C TYR A 67 -3.09 26.68 -0.28
N ALA A 68 -2.27 27.56 0.29
CA ALA A 68 -2.61 28.97 0.50
C ALA A 68 -2.89 29.78 -0.80
N ASN A 69 -2.53 29.24 -1.97
CA ASN A 69 -2.88 29.82 -3.28
C ASN A 69 -4.27 29.37 -3.79
N GLY A 70 -5.00 28.57 -3.01
CA GLY A 70 -6.31 28.00 -3.37
C GLY A 70 -6.25 26.71 -4.19
N GLU A 71 -5.05 26.19 -4.52
CA GLU A 71 -4.93 24.90 -5.21
C GLU A 71 -5.22 23.75 -4.24
N LYS A 72 -5.82 22.68 -4.77
CA LYS A 72 -6.06 21.42 -4.06
C LYS A 72 -5.32 20.27 -4.73
N GLU A 73 -4.75 19.39 -3.93
CA GLU A 73 -4.07 18.18 -4.39
C GLU A 73 -4.57 16.98 -3.60
N VAL A 74 -5.03 15.95 -4.31
CA VAL A 74 -5.47 14.68 -3.72
C VAL A 74 -4.35 13.68 -3.82
N LEU A 75 -3.90 13.20 -2.66
CA LEU A 75 -2.89 12.16 -2.53
C LEU A 75 -3.57 10.82 -2.32
N HIS A 76 -2.98 9.79 -2.92
CA HIS A 76 -3.48 8.43 -2.84
C HIS A 76 -2.60 7.61 -1.91
N PHE A 77 -3.11 6.49 -1.43
CA PHE A 77 -2.36 5.60 -0.54
C PHE A 77 -0.99 5.19 -1.09
N GLY A 78 -0.91 4.98 -2.41
CA GLY A 78 0.34 4.66 -3.12
C GLY A 78 1.48 5.64 -2.84
N ASP A 79 1.18 6.91 -2.54
CA ASP A 79 2.17 7.95 -2.25
C ASP A 79 2.79 7.80 -0.83
N PHE A 80 2.17 6.97 0.04
CA PHE A 80 2.57 6.75 1.44
C PHE A 80 3.15 5.35 1.70
N VAL A 81 3.35 4.56 0.65
CA VAL A 81 3.90 3.20 0.76
C VAL A 81 5.30 3.24 1.38
N SER A 82 5.61 2.21 2.18
CA SER A 82 6.92 2.00 2.80
C SER A 82 7.23 0.50 2.90
N GLY A 83 8.50 0.15 3.09
CA GLY A 83 8.89 -1.25 3.27
C GLY A 83 8.22 -1.91 4.48
N ALA A 84 8.08 -1.18 5.59
CA ALA A 84 7.41 -1.67 6.80
C ALA A 84 5.90 -1.90 6.56
N MET A 85 5.26 -1.04 5.78
CA MET A 85 3.87 -1.21 5.38
C MET A 85 3.68 -2.46 4.50
N ILE A 86 4.56 -2.69 3.52
CA ILE A 86 4.53 -3.90 2.68
C ILE A 86 4.71 -5.15 3.54
N GLU A 87 5.64 -5.15 4.49
CA GLU A 87 5.79 -6.25 5.44
C GLU A 87 4.51 -6.50 6.26
N SER A 88 3.88 -5.43 6.76
CA SER A 88 2.61 -5.50 7.50
C SER A 88 1.50 -6.13 6.67
N VAL A 89 1.37 -5.72 5.40
CA VAL A 89 0.41 -6.29 4.44
C VAL A 89 0.65 -7.79 4.27
N VAL A 90 1.89 -8.22 4.00
CA VAL A 90 2.18 -9.66 3.81
C VAL A 90 1.91 -10.45 5.09
N ARG A 91 2.26 -9.91 6.27
CA ARG A 91 1.97 -10.54 7.56
C ARG A 91 0.46 -10.69 7.78
N ARG A 92 -0.33 -9.67 7.45
CA ARG A 92 -1.78 -9.70 7.59
C ARG A 92 -2.42 -10.67 6.59
N ALA A 93 -1.95 -10.73 5.35
CA ALA A 93 -2.40 -11.72 4.36
C ALA A 93 -2.16 -13.16 4.85
N LYS A 94 -0.98 -13.44 5.42
CA LYS A 94 -0.68 -14.75 6.03
C LYS A 94 -1.65 -15.10 7.17
N LYS A 95 -2.02 -14.11 7.98
CA LYS A 95 -3.02 -14.28 9.06
C LYS A 95 -4.42 -14.56 8.50
N LEU A 96 -4.83 -13.86 7.44
CA LEU A 96 -6.12 -14.08 6.77
C LEU A 96 -6.20 -15.49 6.16
N ALA A 97 -5.14 -15.92 5.46
CA ALA A 97 -5.05 -17.27 4.90
C ALA A 97 -5.16 -18.35 5.98
N LEU A 98 -4.48 -18.16 7.12
CA LEU A 98 -4.56 -19.08 8.25
C LEU A 98 -5.98 -19.14 8.83
N LYS A 99 -6.62 -17.98 9.03
CA LYS A 99 -8.01 -17.92 9.51
C LYS A 99 -8.97 -18.63 8.55
N ARG A 100 -8.86 -18.40 7.24
CA ARG A 100 -9.66 -19.10 6.23
C ARG A 100 -9.44 -20.62 6.33
N CYS A 101 -8.19 -21.06 6.40
CA CYS A 101 -7.85 -22.48 6.46
C CYS A 101 -8.45 -23.16 7.71
N ILE A 102 -8.41 -22.50 8.87
CA ILE A 102 -9.04 -23.00 10.10
C ILE A 102 -10.56 -23.04 9.97
N GLY A 103 -11.15 -22.10 9.24
CA GLY A 103 -12.58 -22.07 8.91
C GLY A 103 -13.04 -23.10 7.87
N GLY A 104 -12.16 -24.00 7.42
CA GLY A 104 -12.48 -25.03 6.43
C GLY A 104 -12.34 -24.59 4.97
N GLY A 105 -11.79 -23.40 4.71
CA GLY A 105 -11.49 -22.95 3.35
C GLY A 105 -10.18 -23.55 2.80
N GLU A 106 -9.85 -23.18 1.56
CA GLU A 106 -8.65 -23.68 0.88
C GLU A 106 -7.36 -23.32 1.63
N LYS A 107 -6.44 -24.28 1.71
CA LYS A 107 -5.12 -24.13 2.35
C LYS A 107 -4.17 -23.38 1.41
N GLY A 108 -3.39 -22.48 2.00
CA GLY A 108 -2.40 -21.66 1.31
C GLY A 108 -2.94 -20.26 1.01
N LEU A 109 -2.06 -19.32 0.69
CA LEU A 109 -2.41 -17.95 0.33
C LEU A 109 -3.14 -17.91 -1.02
N ILE A 110 -4.14 -17.05 -1.12
CA ILE A 110 -4.82 -16.68 -2.37
C ILE A 110 -4.64 -15.18 -2.63
N ILE A 111 -4.93 -14.74 -3.85
CA ILE A 111 -4.87 -13.32 -4.22
C ILE A 111 -5.76 -12.46 -3.29
N ASP A 112 -6.95 -12.95 -2.96
CA ASP A 112 -7.90 -12.23 -2.11
C ASP A 112 -7.36 -11.93 -0.71
N ASP A 113 -6.48 -12.76 -0.15
CA ASP A 113 -5.86 -12.49 1.16
C ASP A 113 -4.97 -11.24 1.10
N LEU A 114 -4.22 -11.08 0.01
CA LEU A 114 -3.32 -9.93 -0.17
C LEU A 114 -4.11 -8.67 -0.43
N VAL A 115 -5.11 -8.72 -1.30
CA VAL A 115 -5.97 -7.56 -1.59
C VAL A 115 -6.74 -7.13 -0.35
N ALA A 116 -7.29 -8.08 0.42
CA ALA A 116 -7.93 -7.78 1.70
C ALA A 116 -6.94 -7.20 2.71
N ALA A 117 -5.72 -7.73 2.80
CA ALA A 117 -4.70 -7.21 3.70
C ALA A 117 -4.24 -5.79 3.37
N VAL A 118 -4.18 -5.43 2.09
CA VAL A 118 -3.92 -4.05 1.62
C VAL A 118 -5.03 -3.12 2.12
N ARG A 119 -6.29 -3.51 1.93
CA ARG A 119 -7.45 -2.72 2.38
C ARG A 119 -7.52 -2.57 3.91
N GLU A 120 -7.21 -3.64 4.64
CA GLU A 120 -7.14 -3.60 6.11
C GLU A 120 -5.98 -2.70 6.59
N GLU A 121 -4.83 -2.71 5.90
CA GLU A 121 -3.72 -1.77 6.20
C GLU A 121 -4.13 -0.32 5.92
N PHE A 122 -4.80 -0.07 4.80
CA PHE A 122 -5.29 1.26 4.43
C PHE A 122 -6.19 1.83 5.53
N LYS A 123 -7.22 1.08 5.91
CA LYS A 123 -8.19 1.50 6.92
C LYS A 123 -7.55 1.79 8.28
N GLU A 124 -6.62 0.94 8.71
CA GLU A 124 -5.93 1.14 9.99
C GLU A 124 -5.04 2.39 9.98
N ASN A 125 -4.48 2.78 8.82
CA ASN A 125 -3.68 4.00 8.68
C ASN A 125 -4.55 5.26 8.51
N GLU A 126 -5.76 5.13 7.98
CA GLU A 126 -6.73 6.22 7.85
C GLU A 126 -7.28 6.67 9.21
N ASP A 127 -7.52 5.71 10.11
CA ASP A 127 -8.06 5.96 11.46
C ASP A 127 -7.04 6.61 12.43
N LEU A 128 -5.77 6.72 12.05
CA LEU A 128 -4.74 7.29 12.94
C LEU A 128 -4.75 8.84 12.91
N PRO A 129 -4.98 9.51 14.06
CA PRO A 129 -5.07 10.97 14.15
C PRO A 129 -3.76 11.72 13.85
N ASN A 130 -2.64 11.00 13.73
CA ASN A 130 -1.30 11.57 13.49
C ASN A 130 -0.97 11.77 11.99
N THR A 131 -1.87 11.43 11.06
CA THR A 131 -1.65 11.61 9.61
C THR A 131 -2.05 13.00 9.10
N SER A 132 -2.68 13.83 9.94
CA SER A 132 -3.18 15.17 9.57
C SER A 132 -2.22 16.32 9.90
N ASN A 133 -1.00 16.04 10.37
CA ASN A 133 -0.03 17.09 10.71
C ASN A 133 0.65 17.66 9.44
N PRO A 134 0.54 18.98 9.16
CA PRO A 134 1.16 19.60 7.99
C PRO A 134 2.68 19.43 7.91
N ASP A 135 3.40 19.31 9.02
CA ASP A 135 4.86 19.14 9.00
C ASP A 135 5.28 17.73 8.54
N ASP A 136 4.52 16.70 8.94
CA ASP A 136 4.72 15.32 8.49
C ASP A 136 4.41 15.20 6.98
N TRP A 137 3.46 15.99 6.48
CA TRP A 137 3.18 16.13 5.05
C TRP A 137 4.35 16.75 4.26
N ALA A 138 4.99 17.80 4.77
CA ALA A 138 6.10 18.45 4.08
C ALA A 138 7.29 17.48 3.88
N ALA A 139 7.51 16.60 4.85
CA ALA A 139 8.49 15.52 4.77
C ALA A 139 8.11 14.50 3.68
N VAL A 140 6.84 14.06 3.61
CA VAL A 140 6.36 13.15 2.55
C VAL A 140 6.56 13.75 1.17
N LYS A 141 6.16 15.02 0.93
CA LYS A 141 6.33 15.63 -0.40
C LYS A 141 7.79 15.76 -0.82
N SER A 142 8.70 16.01 0.14
CA SER A 142 10.14 16.08 -0.13
C SER A 142 10.75 14.74 -0.57
N LEU A 143 10.11 13.62 -0.22
CA LEU A 143 10.53 12.24 -0.50
C LEU A 143 9.89 11.65 -1.77
N VAL A 144 8.65 12.05 -2.11
CA VAL A 144 7.90 11.51 -3.26
C VAL A 144 8.38 12.11 -4.60
N GLY A 145 9.43 12.94 -4.63
CA GLY A 145 10.15 13.31 -5.85
C GLY A 145 9.37 14.12 -6.90
N HIS A 146 8.12 14.50 -6.62
CA HIS A 146 7.37 15.42 -7.46
C HIS A 146 8.09 16.76 -7.45
N THR A 147 8.66 17.09 -8.61
CA THR A 147 9.27 18.34 -9.07
C THR A 147 9.37 19.48 -8.05
N ARG A 148 10.55 20.11 -8.01
CA ARG A 148 10.86 21.43 -7.40
C ARG A 148 9.71 22.45 -7.59
N HIS A 149 8.67 22.37 -6.79
CA HIS A 149 7.76 23.47 -6.57
C HIS A 149 8.30 24.20 -5.34
N PRO A 150 8.36 25.55 -5.39
CA PRO A 150 8.80 26.33 -4.22
C PRO A 150 7.96 25.89 -3.02
N GLN A 151 8.53 25.83 -1.82
CA GLN A 151 7.81 25.50 -0.59
C GLN A 151 6.47 26.24 -0.57
N ARG A 152 5.38 25.55 -0.88
CA ARG A 152 4.02 26.11 -0.82
C ARG A 152 3.52 25.85 0.59
N SER A 153 3.08 26.90 1.26
CA SER A 153 2.47 26.80 2.58
C SER A 153 1.17 26.03 2.47
N VAL A 154 1.12 24.85 3.12
CA VAL A 154 -0.12 24.10 3.31
C VAL A 154 -0.95 24.78 4.36
N GLU A 155 -2.22 24.97 4.03
CA GLU A 155 -3.19 25.64 4.88
C GLU A 155 -4.07 24.62 5.60
N THR A 156 -4.46 23.54 4.92
CA THR A 156 -5.30 22.49 5.52
C THR A 156 -5.01 21.13 4.89
N VAL A 157 -4.98 20.10 5.73
CA VAL A 157 -4.94 18.69 5.33
C VAL A 157 -6.18 18.01 5.90
N ILE A 158 -6.99 17.40 5.04
CA ILE A 158 -8.22 16.71 5.43
C ILE A 158 -8.11 15.26 4.99
N ASN A 159 -8.45 14.33 5.87
CA ASN A 159 -8.58 12.93 5.53
C ASN A 159 -9.88 12.71 4.74
N THR A 160 -9.79 12.08 3.57
CA THR A 160 -10.92 11.88 2.67
C THR A 160 -12.01 10.96 3.24
N GLY A 161 -11.70 10.10 4.22
CA GLY A 161 -12.68 9.32 4.97
C GLY A 161 -13.62 10.15 5.87
N GLN A 162 -13.32 11.43 6.11
CA GLN A 162 -14.18 12.32 6.90
C GLN A 162 -15.34 12.93 6.08
N TYR A 163 -15.43 12.66 4.77
CA TYR A 163 -16.52 13.13 3.91
C TYR A 163 -17.66 12.12 3.71
N LEU A 164 -17.59 10.93 4.35
CA LEU A 164 -18.61 9.88 4.28
C LEU A 164 -19.32 9.66 5.62
#